data_AF-A0A1Q3VUR8-F1
#
_entry.id   AF-A0A1Q3VUR8-F1
#
_cell.length_a   1.000
_cell.length_b   1.000
_cell.length_c   1.000
_cell.angle_alpha   90.00
_cell.angle_beta   90.00
_cell.angle_gamma   90.00
#
_symmetry.space_group_name_H-M   'P 1'
#
loop_
_entity.id
_entity.type
_entity.pdbx_description
1 polymer ?
#
loop_
_entity_poly.entity_id
_entity_poly.type
_entity_poly.pdbx_seq_one_letter_code
_entity_poly.pdbx_strand_id
1 'polypeptide(L)' 'MNQMLEAMFQVRKATLAAWERTADKSISTRVENGKYQIVRVKYYATGKSMVTPLSDWLTSDEVVGELNKL' A
#
# COMPACT_ATOMS: atom_id res chain seq x y z
N MET A 1 14.49 17.67 4.88
CA MET A 1 13.62 16.78 4.06
C MET A 1 12.22 16.84 4.67
N ASN A 2 11.15 16.96 3.87
CA ASN A 2 9.78 17.07 4.38
C ASN A 2 9.34 15.72 4.96
N GLN A 3 8.87 15.67 6.21
CA GLN A 3 8.45 14.44 6.90
C GLN A 3 7.40 13.63 6.10
N MET A 4 6.51 14.33 5.38
CA MET A 4 5.50 13.69 4.53
C MET A 4 6.13 12.94 3.34
N LEU A 5 7.19 13.49 2.75
CA LEU A 5 7.89 12.88 1.61
C LEU A 5 8.62 11.60 2.04
N GLU A 6 9.22 11.62 3.23
CA GLU A 6 9.89 10.45 3.80
C GLU A 6 8.91 9.30 4.07
N ALA A 7 7.75 9.59 4.66
CA ALA A 7 6.70 8.61 4.89
C ALA A 7 6.25 7.94 3.57
N MET A 8 6.02 8.73 2.50
CA MET A 8 5.63 8.18 1.19
C MET A 8 6.69 7.25 0.61
N PHE A 9 7.98 7.56 0.77
CA PHE A 9 9.07 6.69 0.30
C PHE A 9 9.14 5.38 1.08
N GLN A 10 8.96 5.42 2.40
CA GLN A 10 8.96 4.21 3.24
C GLN A 10 7.79 3.29 2.89
N VAL A 11 6.59 3.84 2.72
CA VAL A 11 5.40 3.08 2.31
C VAL A 11 5.59 2.45 0.93
N ARG A 12 6.14 3.20 -0.04
CA ARG A 12 6.48 2.67 -1.38
C ARG A 12 7.47 1.51 -1.29
N LYS A 13 8.55 1.68 -0.52
CA LYS A 13 9.59 0.66 -0.35
C LYS A 13 9.00 -0.62 0.28
N ALA A 14 8.19 -0.47 1.32
CA ALA A 14 7.52 -1.59 1.98
C ALA A 14 6.55 -2.32 1.04
N THR A 15 5.80 -1.59 0.21
CA THR A 15 4.88 -2.17 -0.79
C THR A 15 5.62 -3.02 -1.81
N LEU A 16 6.72 -2.48 -2.37
CA LEU A 16 7.55 -3.23 -3.33
C LEU A 16 8.18 -4.47 -2.69
N ALA A 17 8.67 -4.35 -1.45
CA ALA A 17 9.22 -5.50 -0.75
C ALA A 17 8.15 -6.58 -0.47
N ALA A 18 6.90 -6.19 -0.21
CA ALA A 18 5.79 -7.12 -0.06
C ALA A 18 5.48 -7.86 -1.38
N TRP A 19 5.62 -7.20 -2.53
CA TRP A 19 5.49 -7.87 -3.84
C TRP A 19 6.54 -8.95 -4.02
N GLU A 20 7.80 -8.67 -3.67
CA GLU A 20 8.87 -9.64 -3.79
C GLU A 20 8.68 -10.85 -2.85
N ARG A 21 8.15 -10.63 -1.64
CA ARG A 21 7.86 -11.71 -0.69
C ARG A 21 6.67 -12.58 -1.08
N THR A 22 5.58 -11.96 -1.54
CA THR A 22 4.30 -12.64 -1.80
C THR A 22 4.12 -13.09 -3.25
N ALA A 23 4.97 -12.60 -4.16
CA ALA A 23 4.75 -12.63 -5.62
C ALA A 23 3.42 -12.00 -6.08
N ASP A 24 2.71 -11.24 -5.22
CA ASP A 24 1.44 -10.60 -5.53
C ASP A 24 1.61 -9.10 -5.83
N LYS A 25 1.74 -8.77 -7.12
CA LYS A 25 1.83 -7.38 -7.61
C LYS A 25 0.52 -6.60 -7.56
N SER A 26 -0.58 -7.23 -7.14
CA SER A 26 -1.87 -6.55 -6.98
C SER A 26 -2.01 -5.84 -5.63
N ILE A 27 -1.12 -6.11 -4.67
CA ILE A 27 -1.06 -5.39 -3.40
C ILE A 27 -0.64 -3.93 -3.67
N SER A 28 -1.29 -2.97 -3.05
CA SER A 28 -0.97 -1.55 -3.19
C SER A 28 -1.34 -0.80 -1.92
N THR A 29 -1.09 0.51 -1.92
CA THR A 29 -1.51 1.40 -0.85
C THR A 29 -2.27 2.59 -1.42
N ARG A 30 -3.32 3.02 -0.72
CA ARG A 30 -3.99 4.30 -0.97
C ARG A 30 -3.89 5.20 0.25
N VAL A 31 -3.96 6.50 0.02
CA VAL A 31 -3.85 7.52 1.06
C VAL A 31 -5.09 8.42 1.06
N GLU A 32 -5.63 8.67 2.25
CA GLU A 32 -6.74 9.59 2.48
C GLU A 32 -6.58 10.25 3.84
N ASN A 33 -6.70 11.58 3.91
CA ASN A 33 -6.57 12.36 5.15
C ASN A 33 -5.32 12.03 5.98
N GLY A 34 -4.18 11.79 5.32
CA GLY A 34 -2.91 11.47 5.97
C GLY A 34 -2.79 10.03 6.50
N LYS A 35 -3.80 9.19 6.30
CA LYS A 35 -3.78 7.77 6.64
C LYS A 35 -3.65 6.91 5.39
N TYR A 36 -3.09 5.72 5.57
CA TYR A 36 -2.82 4.75 4.52
C TYR A 36 -3.70 3.52 4.71
N GLN A 37 -4.07 2.88 3.61
CA GLN A 37 -4.75 1.59 3.63
C GLN A 37 -4.09 0.65 2.63
N ILE A 38 -3.82 -0.58 3.06
CA ILE A 38 -3.37 -1.66 2.17
C ILE A 38 -4.59 -2.12 1.37
N VAL A 39 -4.43 -2.22 0.06
CA VAL A 39 -5.50 -2.63 -0.85
C VAL A 39 -4.99 -3.67 -1.84
N ARG A 40 -5.89 -4.49 -2.35
CA ARG A 40 -5.67 -5.30 -3.55
C ARG A 40 -6.36 -4.63 -4.73
N VAL A 41 -5.63 -4.38 -5.81
CA VAL A 41 -6.14 -3.74 -7.02
C VAL A 41 -6.22 -4.76 -8.15
N LYS A 42 -7.43 -5.01 -8.66
CA LYS A 42 -7.66 -5.81 -9.87
C LYS A 42 -8.02 -4.90 -11.03
N TYR A 43 -7.19 -4.89 -12.07
CA TYR A 43 -7.45 -4.16 -13.31
C TYR A 43 -8.20 -5.06 -14.31
N TYR A 44 -9.25 -4.54 -14.92
CA TYR A 44 -10.02 -5.24 -15.95
C TYR A 44 -9.68 -4.71 -17.34
N ALA A 45 -9.83 -5.57 -18.36
CA ALA A 45 -9.62 -5.18 -19.76
C ALA A 45 -10.52 -4.02 -20.23
N THR A 46 -11.62 -3.74 -19.52
CA THR A 46 -12.52 -2.61 -19.79
C THR A 46 -11.97 -1.26 -19.31
N GLY A 47 -10.73 -1.20 -18.79
CA GLY A 47 -10.13 0.00 -18.22
C GLY A 47 -10.65 0.36 -16.81
N LYS A 48 -11.53 -0.47 -16.24
CA LYS A 48 -12.00 -0.32 -14.85
C LYS A 48 -11.05 -1.02 -13.89
N SER A 49 -11.00 -0.56 -12.65
CA SER A 49 -10.32 -1.26 -11.56
C SER A 49 -11.31 -1.55 -10.42
N MET A 50 -11.04 -2.63 -9.70
CA MET A 50 -11.68 -2.93 -8.41
C MET A 50 -10.61 -2.86 -7.34
N VAL A 51 -10.89 -2.07 -6.31
CA VAL A 51 -10.01 -1.85 -5.15
C VAL A 51 -10.66 -2.54 -3.96
N THR A 52 -9.98 -3.54 -3.41
CA THR A 52 -10.44 -4.29 -2.23
C THR A 52 -9.56 -3.92 -1.04
N PRO A 53 -10.09 -3.31 0.03
CA PRO A 53 -9.33 -3.09 1.26
C PRO A 53 -8.81 -4.40 1.87
N LEU A 54 -7.56 -4.40 2.31
CA LEU A 54 -6.92 -5.50 3.05
C LEU A 54 -6.58 -5.11 4.50
N SER A 55 -6.69 -3.83 4.85
CA SER A 55 -6.47 -3.30 6.19
C SER A 55 -7.48 -2.20 6.51
N ASP A 56 -7.53 -1.78 7.77
CA ASP A 56 -8.11 -0.48 8.15
C ASP A 56 -7.23 0.69 7.68
N TRP A 57 -7.65 1.92 8.02
CA TRP A 57 -6.86 3.13 7.80
C TRP A 57 -5.82 3.31 8.91
N LEU A 58 -4.55 3.23 8.52
CA LEU A 58 -3.38 3.17 9.38
C LEU A 58 -2.50 4.43 9.23
N THR A 59 -1.68 4.70 10.22
CA THR A 59 -0.54 5.63 10.08
C THR A 59 0.52 5.08 9.13
N SER A 60 1.51 5.89 8.76
CA SER A 60 2.63 5.45 7.91
C SER A 60 3.43 4.29 8.54
N ASP A 61 3.61 4.32 9.86
CA ASP A 61 4.46 3.36 10.55
C ASP A 61 3.73 2.02 10.70
N GLU A 62 2.44 2.09 11.02
CA GLU A 62 1.55 0.93 11.06
C GLU A 62 1.43 0.25 9.69
N VAL A 63 1.20 0.99 8.61
CA VAL A 63 1.08 0.39 7.27
C VAL A 63 2.40 -0.25 6.82
N VAL A 64 3.54 0.36 7.14
CA VAL A 64 4.86 -0.24 6.86
C VAL A 64 5.05 -1.52 7.68
N GLY A 65 4.67 -1.51 8.95
CA GLY A 65 4.69 -2.69 9.82
C GLY A 65 3.84 -3.83 9.28
N GLU A 66 2.62 -3.54 8.84
CA GLU A 66 1.71 -4.54 8.25
C GLU A 66 2.24 -5.08 6.91
N LEU A 67 2.72 -4.21 6.00
CA LEU A 67 3.31 -4.64 4.73
C LEU A 67 4.54 -5.54 4.94
N ASN A 68 5.35 -5.28 5.96
CA ASN A 68 6.53 -6.09 6.27
C ASN A 68 6.21 -7.49 6.84
N LYS A 69 4.97 -7.74 7.28
CA LYS A 69 4.51 -9.05 7.74
C LYS A 69 3.94 -9.93 6.62
N LEU A 70 3.62 -9.34 5.46
CA LEU A 70 3.19 -10.05 4.25
C LEU A 70 4.36 -10.78 3.60
#